data_AF-A0A7K1UQG4-F1
#
_entry.id   AF-A0A7K1UQG4-F1
#
_cell.length_a   1.000
_cell.length_b   1.000
_cell.length_c   1.000
_cell.angle_alpha   90.00
_cell.angle_beta   90.00
_cell.angle_gamma   90.00
#
_symmetry.space_group_name_H-M   'P 1'
#
loop_
_entity.id
_entity.type
_entity.pdbx_description
1 polymer ?
#
loop_
_entity_poly.entity_id
_entity_poly.type
_entity_poly.pdbx_seq_one_letter_code
_entity_poly.pdbx_strand_id
1 'polypeptide(L)'
;MVWVSAAAFGVAWWLGLYLLARDPRKPLLRRAAIGLLVYSAAVVADRLAGGGPWFDGVRIVLVCAPALAFSGAFVRLLPARAVERVDRVWRLGLIPLCAVLAIPAAGGFLPAGYLLGALTLLALLGTMLGMLGQHAEWSEDSRRSAGGLLTVGALLLGLSAALILLGLNVLPQTAMLSVLAADLVVLGLGIAVIDAYDEGESLRAAMIHSLVVSAATAAVFGGQAALALALAGERPALVALFFAAVAAAITLQVLNAPLQAGADRLAFASDPRLCAARVELRSANEALLRGANEALLRGANEALLRKASEALLGKADETPLRRGDDSGLPTVGR
;
A
#
# COMPACT_ATOMS: atom_id res chain seq x y z
N MET A 1 -21.57 -2.16 -9.75
CA MET A 1 -20.79 -2.57 -8.55
C MET A 1 -19.32 -2.88 -8.86
N VAL A 2 -18.98 -3.17 -10.12
CA VAL A 2 -17.61 -3.50 -10.56
C VAL A 2 -16.61 -2.37 -10.31
N TRP A 3 -17.00 -1.11 -10.45
CA TRP A 3 -16.09 0.05 -10.32
C TRP A 3 -15.40 0.18 -8.97
N VAL A 4 -16.14 0.02 -7.87
CA VAL A 4 -15.56 0.11 -6.51
C VAL A 4 -14.55 -1.00 -6.27
N SER A 5 -14.85 -2.20 -6.74
CA SER A 5 -13.94 -3.34 -6.64
C SER A 5 -12.76 -3.25 -7.58
N ALA A 6 -12.91 -2.60 -8.73
CA ALA A 6 -11.81 -2.28 -9.62
C ALA A 6 -10.79 -1.36 -8.94
N ALA A 7 -11.27 -0.33 -8.24
CA ALA A 7 -10.42 0.59 -7.49
C ALA A 7 -9.72 -0.13 -6.33
N ALA A 8 -10.47 -0.86 -5.50
CA ALA A 8 -9.92 -1.65 -4.40
C ALA A 8 -8.87 -2.67 -4.88
N PHE A 9 -9.20 -3.41 -5.94
CA PHE A 9 -8.29 -4.34 -6.61
C PHE A 9 -7.02 -3.64 -7.10
N GLY A 10 -7.16 -2.55 -7.85
CA GLY A 10 -6.06 -1.86 -8.50
C GLY A 10 -5.07 -1.27 -7.49
N VAL A 11 -5.58 -0.63 -6.43
CA VAL A 11 -4.73 -0.07 -5.37
C VAL A 11 -4.03 -1.17 -4.58
N ALA A 12 -4.74 -2.22 -4.17
CA ALA A 12 -4.11 -3.34 -3.45
C ALA A 12 -3.11 -4.11 -4.32
N TRP A 13 -3.42 -4.31 -5.61
CA TRP A 13 -2.54 -4.99 -6.56
C TRP A 13 -1.27 -4.19 -6.81
N TRP A 14 -1.42 -2.88 -7.08
CA TRP A 14 -0.29 -1.96 -7.23
C TRP A 14 0.57 -1.92 -5.97
N LEU A 15 -0.02 -1.72 -4.80
CA LEU A 15 0.73 -1.61 -3.55
C LEU A 15 1.43 -2.93 -3.22
N GLY A 16 0.78 -4.07 -3.44
CA GLY A 16 1.37 -5.39 -3.24
C GLY A 16 2.60 -5.62 -4.13
N LEU A 17 2.48 -5.31 -5.43
CA LEU A 17 3.61 -5.38 -6.35
C LEU A 17 4.71 -4.37 -6.02
N TYR A 18 4.34 -3.16 -5.60
CA TYR A 18 5.28 -2.10 -5.24
C TYR A 18 6.16 -2.51 -4.05
N LEU A 19 5.54 -3.05 -2.99
CA LEU A 19 6.27 -3.58 -1.83
C LEU A 19 7.20 -4.74 -2.21
N LEU A 20 6.75 -5.62 -3.13
CA LEU A 20 7.55 -6.75 -3.58
C LEU A 20 8.74 -6.31 -4.46
N ALA A 21 8.55 -5.31 -5.31
CA ALA A 21 9.57 -4.77 -6.20
C ALA A 21 10.63 -3.95 -5.44
N ARG A 22 10.24 -3.32 -4.33
CA ARG A 22 11.12 -2.47 -3.53
C ARG A 22 12.30 -3.24 -2.93
N ASP A 23 12.02 -4.28 -2.15
CA ASP A 23 13.06 -5.22 -1.73
C ASP A 23 12.46 -6.63 -1.53
N PRO A 24 12.65 -7.55 -2.50
CA PRO A 24 12.12 -8.91 -2.42
C PRO A 24 12.82 -9.78 -1.35
N ARG A 25 13.96 -9.33 -0.82
CA ARG A 25 14.72 -10.06 0.21
C ARG A 25 14.18 -9.79 1.60
N LYS A 26 13.52 -8.65 1.82
CA LYS A 26 12.93 -8.32 3.12
C LYS A 26 11.67 -9.15 3.38
N PRO A 27 11.67 -10.01 4.42
CA PRO A 27 10.54 -10.88 4.69
C PRO A 27 9.28 -10.11 5.14
N LEU A 28 9.45 -8.92 5.73
CA LEU A 28 8.37 -8.02 6.10
C LEU A 28 7.58 -7.56 4.86
N LEU A 29 8.27 -6.96 3.89
CA LEU A 29 7.68 -6.48 2.64
C LEU A 29 7.02 -7.60 1.85
N ARG A 30 7.68 -8.77 1.76
CA ARG A 30 7.13 -9.93 1.05
C ARG A 30 5.82 -10.42 1.65
N ARG A 31 5.68 -10.44 2.98
CA ARG A 31 4.45 -10.90 3.65
C ARG A 31 3.31 -9.92 3.46
N ALA A 32 3.57 -8.63 3.59
CA ALA A 32 2.60 -7.58 3.32
C ALA A 32 2.14 -7.62 1.85
N ALA A 33 3.09 -7.75 0.91
CA ALA A 33 2.83 -7.90 -0.51
C ALA A 33 1.92 -9.11 -0.81
N ILE A 34 2.23 -10.29 -0.23
CA ILE A 34 1.40 -11.49 -0.38
C ILE A 34 -0.02 -11.23 0.12
N GLY A 35 -0.18 -10.59 1.28
CA GLY A 35 -1.52 -10.27 1.81
C GLY A 35 -2.35 -9.40 0.87
N LEU A 36 -1.74 -8.37 0.29
CA LEU A 36 -2.38 -7.47 -0.68
C LEU A 36 -2.71 -8.17 -2.00
N LEU A 37 -1.79 -8.96 -2.54
CA LEU A 37 -1.99 -9.69 -3.79
C LEU A 37 -3.06 -10.77 -3.66
N VAL A 38 -3.09 -11.49 -2.53
CA VAL A 38 -4.13 -12.48 -2.24
C VAL A 38 -5.50 -11.81 -2.08
N TYR A 39 -5.57 -10.65 -1.41
CA TYR A 39 -6.80 -9.87 -1.34
C TYR A 39 -7.28 -9.46 -2.74
N SER A 40 -6.40 -8.93 -3.59
CA SER A 40 -6.74 -8.58 -4.97
C SER A 40 -7.26 -9.79 -5.76
N ALA A 41 -6.62 -10.94 -5.63
CA ALA A 41 -7.09 -12.18 -6.26
C ALA A 41 -8.48 -12.59 -5.72
N ALA A 42 -8.71 -12.43 -4.41
CA ALA A 42 -10.00 -12.72 -3.78
C ALA A 42 -11.13 -11.83 -4.32
N VAL A 43 -10.87 -10.54 -4.54
CA VAL A 43 -11.83 -9.60 -5.14
C VAL A 43 -12.24 -10.04 -6.55
N VAL A 44 -11.27 -10.47 -7.37
CA VAL A 44 -11.57 -10.96 -8.72
C VAL A 44 -12.35 -12.28 -8.68
N ALA A 45 -11.93 -13.21 -7.82
CA ALA A 45 -12.60 -14.50 -7.67
C ALA A 45 -14.07 -14.35 -7.23
N ASP A 46 -14.34 -13.46 -6.26
CA ASP A 46 -15.69 -13.11 -5.81
C ASP A 46 -16.56 -12.60 -6.98
N ARG A 47 -15.98 -11.78 -7.86
CA ARG A 47 -16.69 -11.23 -9.03
C ARG A 47 -16.96 -12.24 -10.12
N LEU A 48 -16.06 -13.19 -10.33
CA LEU A 48 -16.23 -14.25 -11.33
C LEU A 48 -17.18 -15.35 -10.83
N ALA A 49 -17.21 -15.61 -9.52
CA ALA A 49 -18.05 -16.63 -8.93
C ALA A 49 -19.54 -16.24 -8.83
N GLY A 50 -19.86 -14.94 -8.87
CA GLY A 50 -21.24 -14.44 -8.96
C GLY A 50 -22.18 -14.88 -7.83
N GLY A 51 -21.65 -15.24 -6.66
CA GLY A 51 -22.43 -15.71 -5.52
C GLY A 51 -22.81 -17.20 -5.56
N GLY A 52 -22.13 -18.02 -6.36
CA GLY A 52 -22.36 -19.47 -6.38
C GLY A 52 -22.12 -20.13 -5.01
N PRO A 53 -22.96 -21.08 -4.56
CA PRO A 53 -22.85 -21.69 -3.23
C PRO A 53 -21.57 -22.51 -3.02
N TRP A 54 -20.94 -22.98 -4.09
CA TRP A 54 -19.62 -23.64 -4.05
C TRP A 54 -18.49 -22.68 -3.65
N PHE A 55 -18.70 -21.36 -3.80
CA PHE A 55 -17.69 -20.36 -3.48
C PHE A 55 -17.74 -19.91 -2.03
N ASP A 56 -18.80 -20.20 -1.27
CA ASP A 56 -18.92 -19.76 0.12
C ASP A 56 -17.76 -20.27 1.01
N GLY A 57 -17.38 -21.54 0.87
CA GLY A 57 -16.24 -22.12 1.58
C GLY A 57 -14.90 -21.52 1.15
N VAL A 58 -14.71 -21.36 -0.16
CA VAL A 58 -13.51 -20.73 -0.74
C VAL A 58 -13.38 -19.27 -0.30
N ARG A 59 -14.50 -18.55 -0.16
CA ARG A 59 -14.55 -17.16 0.28
C ARG A 59 -13.98 -17.01 1.69
N ILE A 60 -14.32 -17.93 2.61
CA ILE A 60 -13.77 -17.92 3.98
C ILE A 60 -12.24 -18.03 3.94
N VAL A 61 -11.71 -18.97 3.14
CA VAL A 61 -10.26 -19.18 3.00
C VAL A 61 -9.58 -17.92 2.42
N LEU A 62 -10.19 -17.32 1.40
CA LEU A 62 -9.68 -16.11 0.75
C LEU A 62 -9.70 -14.88 1.66
N VAL A 63 -10.64 -14.78 2.59
CA VAL A 63 -10.65 -13.72 3.62
C VAL A 63 -9.59 -13.97 4.69
N CYS A 64 -9.39 -15.23 5.09
CA CYS A 64 -8.42 -15.61 6.11
C CYS A 64 -6.96 -15.40 5.64
N ALA A 65 -6.68 -15.59 4.35
CA ALA A 65 -5.32 -15.59 3.84
C ALA A 65 -4.59 -14.23 3.92
N PRO A 66 -5.20 -13.08 3.57
CA PRO A 66 -4.61 -11.76 3.81
C PRO A 66 -4.35 -11.48 5.29
N ALA A 67 -5.33 -11.80 6.15
CA ALA A 67 -5.18 -11.63 7.60
C ALA A 67 -4.02 -12.46 8.15
N LEU A 68 -3.90 -13.71 7.70
CA LEU A 68 -2.77 -14.57 8.05
C LEU A 68 -1.45 -13.97 7.56
N ALA A 69 -1.36 -13.52 6.31
CA ALA A 69 -0.15 -12.91 5.78
C ALA A 69 0.30 -11.66 6.57
N PHE A 70 -0.64 -10.79 6.94
CA PHE A 70 -0.37 -9.61 7.76
C PHE A 70 -0.05 -9.94 9.21
N SER A 71 -0.64 -10.99 9.81
CA SER A 71 -0.19 -11.48 11.12
C SER A 71 1.30 -11.85 11.09
N GLY A 72 1.76 -12.49 10.00
CA GLY A 72 3.18 -12.77 9.79
C GLY A 72 4.01 -11.50 9.58
N ALA A 73 3.47 -10.47 8.95
CA ALA A 73 4.15 -9.18 8.83
C ALA A 73 4.36 -8.54 10.22
N PHE A 74 3.33 -8.54 11.07
CA PHE A 74 3.42 -8.06 12.46
C PHE A 74 4.41 -8.87 13.30
N VAL A 75 4.50 -10.19 13.09
CA VAL A 75 5.52 -11.01 13.77
C VAL A 75 6.94 -10.48 13.50
N ARG A 76 7.20 -9.87 12.34
CA ARG A 76 8.54 -9.32 12.02
C ARG A 76 8.81 -7.95 12.61
N LEU A 77 7.78 -7.29 13.17
CA LEU A 77 7.90 -6.03 13.89
C LEU A 77 8.06 -6.26 15.41
N LEU A 78 7.98 -7.51 15.88
CA LEU A 78 8.31 -7.91 17.25
C LEU A 78 9.81 -7.76 17.54
N PRO A 79 10.21 -7.64 18.82
CA PRO A 79 11.59 -7.36 19.19
C PRO A 79 12.47 -8.58 18.90
N ALA A 80 13.75 -8.35 18.62
CA ALA A 80 14.70 -9.37 18.15
C ALA A 80 14.72 -10.65 19.02
N ARG A 81 14.50 -10.52 20.33
CA ARG A 81 14.47 -11.65 21.28
C ARG A 81 13.28 -12.60 21.07
N ALA A 82 12.12 -12.07 20.66
CA ALA A 82 10.89 -12.84 20.46
C ALA A 82 10.66 -13.19 18.99
N VAL A 83 11.19 -12.38 18.06
CA VAL A 83 10.93 -12.47 16.62
C VAL A 83 11.25 -13.88 16.09
N GLU A 84 12.39 -14.47 16.44
CA GLU A 84 12.81 -15.76 15.88
C GLU A 84 11.91 -16.91 16.34
N ARG A 85 11.55 -16.92 17.63
CA ARG A 85 10.71 -17.97 18.22
C ARG A 85 9.29 -17.88 17.65
N VAL A 86 8.70 -16.69 17.65
CA VAL A 86 7.34 -16.47 17.17
C VAL A 86 7.28 -16.67 15.65
N ASP A 87 8.28 -16.23 14.89
CA ASP A 87 8.35 -16.45 13.44
C ASP A 87 8.45 -17.94 13.09
N ARG A 88 9.19 -18.71 13.89
CA ARG A 88 9.27 -20.16 13.72
C ARG A 88 7.93 -20.84 14.00
N VAL A 89 7.26 -20.48 15.10
CA VAL A 89 5.92 -21.01 15.44
C VAL A 89 4.89 -20.62 14.38
N TRP A 90 4.94 -19.38 13.89
CA TRP A 90 4.05 -18.91 12.84
C TRP A 90 4.28 -19.68 11.53
N ARG A 91 5.53 -19.84 11.09
CA ARG A 91 5.87 -20.54 9.84
C ARG A 91 5.65 -22.05 9.88
N LEU A 92 6.07 -22.71 10.97
CA LEU A 92 6.08 -24.16 11.07
C LEU A 92 4.83 -24.73 11.77
N GLY A 93 4.11 -23.91 12.52
CA GLY A 93 2.87 -24.30 13.21
C GLY A 93 1.65 -23.71 12.54
N LEU A 94 1.54 -22.38 12.54
CA LEU A 94 0.31 -21.71 12.15
C LEU A 94 0.00 -21.85 10.64
N ILE A 95 0.96 -21.59 9.75
CA ILE A 95 0.75 -21.73 8.30
C ILE A 95 0.29 -23.14 7.91
N PRO A 96 1.00 -24.24 8.26
CA PRO A 96 0.57 -25.57 7.86
C PRO A 96 -0.76 -25.96 8.50
N LEU A 97 -1.02 -25.56 9.74
CA LEU A 97 -2.32 -25.79 10.38
C LEU A 97 -3.46 -25.09 9.62
N CYS A 98 -3.29 -23.81 9.29
CA CYS A 98 -4.26 -23.07 8.48
C CYS A 98 -4.42 -23.68 7.08
N ALA A 99 -3.34 -24.17 6.46
CA ALA A 99 -3.39 -24.83 5.15
C ALA A 99 -4.18 -26.15 5.21
N VAL A 100 -3.97 -26.96 6.24
CA VAL A 100 -4.74 -28.21 6.45
C VAL A 100 -6.22 -27.92 6.67
N LEU A 101 -6.55 -26.87 7.41
CA LEU A 101 -7.94 -26.45 7.66
C LEU A 101 -8.61 -25.79 6.44
N ALA A 102 -7.82 -25.15 5.57
CA ALA A 102 -8.33 -24.53 4.35
C ALA A 102 -8.93 -25.55 3.37
N ILE A 103 -8.41 -26.79 3.33
CA ILE A 103 -8.90 -27.85 2.43
C ILE A 103 -10.37 -28.20 2.72
N PRO A 104 -10.77 -28.64 3.93
CA PRO A 104 -12.17 -28.93 4.25
C PRO A 104 -13.03 -27.66 4.26
N ALA A 105 -12.48 -26.50 4.65
CA ALA A 105 -13.21 -25.24 4.60
C ALA A 105 -13.60 -24.87 3.15
N ALA A 106 -12.67 -25.00 2.19
CA ALA A 106 -12.94 -24.80 0.77
C ALA A 106 -13.95 -25.82 0.21
N GLY A 107 -13.96 -27.04 0.75
CA GLY A 107 -14.97 -28.07 0.45
C GLY A 107 -16.35 -27.81 1.06
N GLY A 108 -16.56 -26.68 1.75
CA GLY A 108 -17.85 -26.30 2.33
C GLY A 108 -18.09 -26.84 3.75
N PHE A 109 -17.10 -27.48 4.38
CA PHE A 109 -17.22 -27.92 5.77
C PHE A 109 -17.09 -26.72 6.73
N LEU A 110 -18.23 -26.11 7.05
CA LEU A 110 -18.34 -24.89 7.85
C LEU A 110 -17.56 -24.92 9.18
N PRO A 111 -17.54 -26.01 9.98
CA PRO A 111 -16.78 -26.03 11.23
C PRO A 111 -15.27 -25.80 11.03
N ALA A 112 -14.69 -26.32 9.95
CA ALA A 112 -13.29 -26.03 9.63
C ALA A 112 -13.08 -24.58 9.20
N GLY A 113 -14.05 -24.00 8.48
CA GLY A 113 -14.04 -22.58 8.12
C GLY A 113 -14.05 -21.66 9.35
N TYR A 114 -14.91 -21.95 10.33
CA TYR A 114 -14.94 -21.20 11.59
C TYR A 114 -13.68 -21.38 12.42
N LEU A 115 -13.14 -22.60 12.49
CA LEU A 115 -11.87 -22.86 13.19
C LEU A 115 -10.71 -22.11 12.53
N LEU A 116 -10.64 -22.12 11.20
CA LEU A 116 -9.66 -21.35 10.43
C LEU A 116 -9.79 -19.85 10.72
N GLY A 117 -11.02 -19.33 10.70
CA GLY A 117 -11.34 -17.96 11.06
C GLY A 117 -10.90 -17.59 12.46
N ALA A 118 -11.24 -18.41 13.46
CA ALA A 118 -10.86 -18.19 14.85
C ALA A 118 -9.34 -18.21 15.04
N LEU A 119 -8.62 -19.16 14.42
CA LEU A 119 -7.17 -19.24 14.49
C LEU A 119 -6.48 -18.04 13.84
N THR A 120 -6.95 -17.61 12.66
CA THR A 120 -6.40 -16.42 11.99
C THR A 120 -6.67 -15.14 12.78
N LEU A 121 -7.86 -15.00 13.35
CA LEU A 121 -8.20 -13.88 14.22
C LEU A 121 -7.34 -13.85 15.48
N LEU A 122 -7.17 -14.99 16.15
CA LEU A 122 -6.35 -15.11 17.36
C LEU A 122 -4.89 -14.78 17.07
N ALA A 123 -4.36 -15.27 15.95
CA ALA A 123 -3.01 -14.95 15.51
C ALA A 123 -2.83 -13.46 15.23
N LEU A 124 -3.76 -12.85 14.48
CA LEU A 124 -3.75 -11.43 14.18
C LEU A 124 -3.80 -10.60 15.47
N LEU A 125 -4.77 -10.89 16.35
CA LEU A 125 -4.96 -10.20 17.62
C LEU A 125 -3.75 -10.36 18.54
N GLY A 126 -3.20 -11.57 18.66
CA GLY A 126 -2.01 -11.82 19.48
C GLY A 126 -0.80 -11.03 18.99
N THR A 127 -0.58 -10.97 17.68
CA THR A 127 0.52 -10.18 17.09
C THR A 127 0.30 -8.68 17.24
N MET A 128 -0.95 -8.21 17.12
CA MET A 128 -1.32 -6.81 17.32
C MET A 128 -1.16 -6.38 18.78
N LEU A 129 -1.58 -7.20 19.73
CA LEU A 129 -1.37 -6.94 21.17
C LEU A 129 0.12 -6.91 21.50
N GLY A 130 0.91 -7.82 20.92
CA GLY A 130 2.36 -7.80 21.05
C GLY A 130 2.99 -6.51 20.52
N MET A 131 2.49 -5.98 19.41
CA MET A 131 2.90 -4.68 18.85
C MET A 131 2.46 -3.51 19.75
N LEU A 132 1.22 -3.52 20.26
CA LEU A 132 0.67 -2.45 21.08
C LEU A 132 1.34 -2.35 22.45
N GLY A 133 1.75 -3.49 23.04
CA GLY A 133 2.54 -3.51 24.26
C GLY A 133 3.92 -2.83 24.12
N GLN A 134 4.39 -2.64 22.88
CA GLN A 134 5.67 -2.01 22.58
C GLN A 134 5.53 -0.55 22.10
N HIS A 135 4.30 -0.02 22.05
CA HIS A 135 4.06 1.37 21.63
C HIS A 135 4.77 2.38 22.54
N ALA A 136 4.99 2.02 23.81
CA ALA A 136 5.74 2.82 24.77
C ALA A 136 7.23 2.99 24.37
N GLU A 137 7.87 1.97 23.80
CA GLU A 137 9.27 2.03 23.36
C GLU A 137 9.42 2.82 22.05
N TRP A 138 8.43 2.72 21.14
CA TRP A 138 8.43 3.49 19.89
C TRP A 138 8.10 4.98 20.08
N SER A 139 7.55 5.35 21.23
CA SER A 139 7.21 6.72 21.57
C SER A 139 8.43 7.61 21.77
N GLU A 140 9.60 7.05 22.10
CA GLU A 140 10.81 7.85 22.35
C GLU A 140 11.55 8.26 21.06
N ASP A 141 11.25 7.63 19.93
CA ASP A 141 11.98 7.81 18.67
C ASP A 141 11.15 8.58 17.62
N SER A 142 11.79 9.20 16.62
CA SER A 142 11.12 9.94 15.51
C SER A 142 10.12 9.12 14.66
N ARG A 143 9.89 7.85 15.01
CA ARG A 143 9.00 6.87 14.37
C ARG A 143 7.51 7.01 14.74
N ARG A 144 7.14 7.99 15.59
CA ARG A 144 5.77 8.18 16.11
C ARG A 144 4.66 8.14 15.07
N SER A 145 4.83 8.82 13.93
CA SER A 145 3.79 8.89 12.88
C SER A 145 3.58 7.52 12.21
N ALA A 146 4.66 6.78 11.98
CA ALA A 146 4.62 5.48 11.31
C ALA A 146 4.10 4.37 12.23
N GLY A 147 4.49 4.39 13.52
CA GLY A 147 3.93 3.52 14.55
C GLY A 147 2.43 3.77 14.76
N GLY A 148 1.99 5.04 14.74
CA GLY A 148 0.57 5.41 14.78
C GLY A 148 -0.21 4.84 13.59
N LEU A 149 0.30 5.03 12.36
CA LEU A 149 -0.37 4.53 11.14
C LEU A 149 -0.48 3.01 11.13
N LEU A 150 0.58 2.29 11.51
CA LEU A 150 0.51 0.83 11.65
C LEU A 150 -0.52 0.41 12.70
N THR A 151 -0.60 1.13 13.82
CA THR A 151 -1.48 0.75 14.93
C THR A 151 -2.93 0.96 14.56
N VAL A 152 -3.23 2.10 13.93
CA VAL A 152 -4.55 2.36 13.35
C VAL A 152 -4.87 1.31 12.28
N GLY A 153 -3.96 1.04 11.36
CA GLY A 153 -4.15 0.02 10.32
C GLY A 153 -4.35 -1.39 10.88
N ALA A 154 -3.63 -1.77 11.93
CA ALA A 154 -3.76 -3.06 12.60
C ALA A 154 -5.08 -3.18 13.36
N LEU A 155 -5.49 -2.12 14.06
CA LEU A 155 -6.77 -2.07 14.77
C LEU A 155 -7.95 -2.16 13.81
N LEU A 156 -7.90 -1.39 12.72
CA LEU A 156 -8.92 -1.42 11.68
C LEU A 156 -8.98 -2.80 11.01
N LEU A 157 -7.84 -3.35 10.62
CA LEU A 157 -7.77 -4.70 10.05
C LEU A 157 -8.31 -5.75 11.02
N GLY A 158 -7.95 -5.67 12.31
CA GLY A 158 -8.45 -6.56 13.35
C GLY A 158 -9.96 -6.46 13.51
N LEU A 159 -10.50 -5.24 13.49
CA LEU A 159 -11.93 -4.98 13.57
C LEU A 159 -12.66 -5.52 12.35
N SER A 160 -12.18 -5.24 11.14
CA SER A 160 -12.79 -5.74 9.90
C SER A 160 -12.70 -7.25 9.79
N ALA A 161 -11.55 -7.85 10.13
CA ALA A 161 -11.42 -9.30 10.19
C ALA A 161 -12.40 -9.90 11.20
N ALA A 162 -12.55 -9.31 12.39
CA ALA A 162 -13.52 -9.76 13.39
C ALA A 162 -14.95 -9.69 12.87
N LEU A 163 -15.36 -8.55 12.31
CA LEU A 163 -16.71 -8.37 11.77
C LEU A 163 -17.04 -9.41 10.68
N ILE A 164 -16.08 -9.65 9.77
CA ILE A 164 -16.27 -10.61 8.68
C ILE A 164 -16.28 -12.05 9.20
N LEU A 165 -15.35 -12.41 10.08
CA LEU A 165 -15.18 -13.79 10.55
C LEU A 165 -16.25 -14.23 11.55
N LEU A 166 -16.76 -13.29 12.36
CA LEU A 166 -17.91 -13.55 13.24
C LEU A 166 -19.23 -13.60 12.47
N GLY A 167 -19.22 -13.36 11.15
CA GLY A 167 -20.43 -13.38 10.32
C GLY A 167 -21.43 -12.29 10.70
N LEU A 168 -20.94 -11.19 11.29
CA LEU A 168 -21.77 -10.05 11.66
C LEU A 168 -22.13 -9.33 10.36
N ASN A 169 -23.27 -9.70 9.78
CA ASN A 169 -23.80 -9.23 8.50
C ASN A 169 -24.33 -7.77 8.59
N VAL A 170 -23.57 -6.91 9.26
CA VAL A 170 -23.94 -5.52 9.58
C VAL A 170 -23.84 -4.63 8.34
N LEU A 171 -22.98 -5.01 7.38
CA LEU A 171 -22.72 -4.26 6.15
C LEU A 171 -23.00 -5.11 4.91
N PRO A 172 -23.43 -4.48 3.79
CA PRO A 172 -23.46 -5.15 2.49
C PRO A 172 -22.07 -5.72 2.13
N GLN A 173 -22.04 -6.89 1.49
CA GLN A 173 -20.79 -7.60 1.13
C GLN A 173 -19.78 -6.72 0.38
N THR A 174 -20.26 -5.84 -0.50
CA THR A 174 -19.42 -4.89 -1.25
C THR A 174 -18.78 -3.84 -0.35
N ALA A 175 -19.49 -3.37 0.67
CA ALA A 175 -18.97 -2.43 1.65
C ALA A 175 -17.93 -3.12 2.55
N MET A 176 -18.19 -4.35 3.02
CA MET A 176 -17.22 -5.14 3.80
C MET A 176 -15.89 -5.32 3.06
N LEU A 177 -15.93 -5.72 1.78
CA LEU A 177 -14.70 -5.85 0.98
C LEU A 177 -13.99 -4.52 0.78
N SER A 178 -14.73 -3.42 0.66
CA SER A 178 -14.16 -2.07 0.49
C SER A 178 -13.48 -1.57 1.76
N VAL A 179 -14.11 -1.80 2.93
CA VAL A 179 -13.51 -1.49 4.24
C VAL A 179 -12.24 -2.32 4.44
N LEU A 180 -12.29 -3.62 4.17
CA LEU A 180 -11.11 -4.48 4.23
C LEU A 180 -10.01 -4.00 3.28
N ALA A 181 -10.35 -3.53 2.08
CA ALA A 181 -9.38 -2.94 1.15
C ALA A 181 -8.70 -1.72 1.77
N ALA A 182 -9.49 -0.80 2.33
CA ALA A 182 -8.98 0.41 2.94
C ALA A 182 -8.01 0.07 4.07
N ASP A 183 -8.35 -0.89 4.93
CA ASP A 183 -7.50 -1.31 6.05
C ASP A 183 -6.17 -1.90 5.58
N LEU A 184 -6.22 -2.78 4.56
CA LEU A 184 -5.03 -3.38 3.97
C LEU A 184 -4.14 -2.33 3.31
N VAL A 185 -4.72 -1.32 2.66
CA VAL A 185 -3.97 -0.21 2.04
C VAL A 185 -3.33 0.66 3.10
N VAL A 186 -4.05 1.04 4.15
CA VAL A 186 -3.52 1.81 5.28
C VAL A 186 -2.36 1.07 5.92
N LEU A 187 -2.52 -0.24 6.13
CA LEU A 187 -1.49 -1.07 6.75
C LEU A 187 -0.27 -1.29 5.84
N GLY A 188 -0.50 -1.56 4.55
CA GLY A 188 0.57 -1.68 3.56
C GLY A 188 1.37 -0.38 3.41
N LEU A 189 0.69 0.77 3.45
CA LEU A 189 1.33 2.08 3.45
C LEU A 189 2.14 2.30 4.74
N GLY A 190 1.60 1.94 5.91
CA GLY A 190 2.33 2.00 7.17
C GLY A 190 3.63 1.19 7.15
N ILE A 191 3.60 -0.02 6.57
CA ILE A 191 4.80 -0.85 6.38
C ILE A 191 5.79 -0.19 5.43
N ALA A 192 5.32 0.38 4.30
CA ALA A 192 6.16 1.08 3.35
C ALA A 192 6.88 2.28 3.98
N VAL A 193 6.16 3.05 4.80
CA VAL A 193 6.66 4.24 5.49
C VAL A 193 7.76 3.85 6.49
N ILE A 194 7.55 2.82 7.30
CA ILE A 194 8.59 2.36 8.26
C ILE A 194 9.84 1.90 7.53
N ASP A 195 9.67 1.10 6.48
CA ASP A 195 10.79 0.61 5.69
C ASP A 195 11.59 1.76 5.03
N ALA A 196 10.92 2.85 4.63
CA ALA A 196 11.60 4.05 4.14
C ALA A 196 12.31 4.87 5.21
N TYR A 197 11.76 4.93 6.42
CA TYR A 197 12.46 5.54 7.54
C TYR A 197 13.72 4.74 7.90
N ASP A 198 13.67 3.41 7.86
CA ASP A 198 14.83 2.55 8.11
C ASP A 198 15.93 2.73 7.06
N GLU A 199 15.55 3.01 5.81
CA GLU A 199 16.48 3.24 4.70
C GLU A 199 16.90 4.71 4.52
N GLY A 200 16.24 5.65 5.21
CA GLY A 200 16.49 7.09 5.07
C GLY A 200 16.08 7.70 3.72
N GLU A 201 15.18 7.03 2.97
CA GLU A 201 14.80 7.42 1.61
C GLU A 201 13.51 8.24 1.52
N SER A 202 13.41 9.09 0.50
CA SER A 202 12.22 9.91 0.21
C SER A 202 11.10 9.11 -0.48
N LEU A 203 10.38 8.31 0.31
CA LEU A 203 9.33 7.40 -0.18
C LEU A 203 8.23 8.06 -1.03
N ARG A 204 7.76 9.23 -0.60
CA ARG A 204 6.51 9.83 -1.12
C ARG A 204 6.59 10.13 -2.62
N ALA A 205 7.71 10.69 -3.08
CA ALA A 205 7.87 11.06 -4.49
C ALA A 205 7.92 9.81 -5.39
N ALA A 206 8.68 8.80 -4.99
CA ALA A 206 8.79 7.54 -5.74
C ALA A 206 7.45 6.77 -5.79
N MET A 207 6.73 6.70 -4.68
CA MET A 207 5.40 6.07 -4.62
C MET A 207 4.38 6.80 -5.48
N ILE A 208 4.29 8.13 -5.38
CA ILE A 208 3.34 8.93 -6.18
C ILE A 208 3.66 8.78 -7.66
N HIS A 209 4.93 8.83 -8.05
CA HIS A 209 5.34 8.62 -9.43
C HIS A 209 4.92 7.22 -9.93
N SER A 210 5.23 6.16 -9.17
CA SER A 210 4.81 4.79 -9.53
C SER A 210 3.29 4.65 -9.63
N LEU A 211 2.55 5.24 -8.69
CA LEU A 211 1.09 5.21 -8.65
C LEU A 211 0.50 5.92 -9.86
N VAL A 212 0.94 7.15 -10.16
CA VAL A 212 0.41 7.96 -11.26
C VAL A 212 0.64 7.26 -12.60
N VAL A 213 1.86 6.76 -12.84
CA VAL A 213 2.15 6.08 -14.11
C VAL A 213 1.35 4.78 -14.21
N SER A 214 1.28 3.97 -13.14
CA SER A 214 0.52 2.72 -13.15
C SER A 214 -0.99 2.97 -13.33
N ALA A 215 -1.54 3.99 -12.67
CA ALA A 215 -2.94 4.37 -12.79
C ALA A 215 -3.26 4.89 -14.19
N ALA A 216 -2.40 5.72 -14.79
CA ALA A 216 -2.57 6.20 -16.16
C ALA A 216 -2.56 5.05 -17.17
N THR A 217 -1.58 4.15 -17.08
CA THR A 217 -1.49 2.96 -17.95
C THR A 217 -2.69 2.04 -17.75
N ALA A 218 -3.09 1.77 -16.51
CA ALA A 218 -4.27 0.98 -16.21
C ALA A 218 -5.57 1.63 -16.71
N ALA A 219 -5.68 2.96 -16.69
CA ALA A 219 -6.81 3.68 -17.25
C ALA A 219 -6.89 3.55 -18.77
N VAL A 220 -5.75 3.57 -19.48
CA VAL A 220 -5.72 3.38 -20.93
C VAL A 220 -6.13 1.95 -21.32
N PHE A 221 -5.47 0.93 -20.76
CA PHE A 221 -5.73 -0.46 -21.11
C PHE A 221 -7.04 -0.99 -20.50
N GLY A 222 -7.25 -0.73 -19.22
CA GLY A 222 -8.47 -1.11 -18.50
C GLY A 222 -9.68 -0.29 -18.94
N GLY A 223 -9.50 0.97 -19.35
CA GLY A 223 -10.58 1.84 -19.83
C GLY A 223 -11.28 1.30 -21.09
N GLN A 224 -10.53 0.67 -21.99
CA GLN A 224 -11.11 0.02 -23.17
C GLN A 224 -12.03 -1.15 -22.78
N ALA A 225 -11.58 -2.00 -21.85
CA ALA A 225 -12.38 -3.11 -21.33
C ALA A 225 -13.55 -2.62 -20.46
N ALA A 226 -13.37 -1.53 -19.71
CA ALA A 226 -14.41 -0.85 -18.96
C ALA A 226 -15.52 -0.31 -19.87
N LEU A 227 -15.16 0.29 -21.02
CA LEU A 227 -16.13 0.76 -22.01
C LEU A 227 -16.92 -0.40 -22.61
N ALA A 228 -16.24 -1.50 -22.96
CA ALA A 228 -16.91 -2.71 -23.44
C ALA A 228 -17.88 -3.27 -22.38
N LEU A 229 -17.49 -3.29 -21.10
CA LEU A 229 -18.34 -3.70 -19.99
C LEU A 229 -19.55 -2.78 -19.81
N ALA A 230 -19.36 -1.46 -19.93
CA ALA A 230 -20.44 -0.47 -19.81
C ALA A 230 -21.47 -0.58 -20.95
N LEU A 231 -21.02 -0.90 -22.17
CA LEU A 231 -21.89 -1.03 -23.34
C LEU A 231 -22.56 -2.40 -23.47
N ALA A 232 -21.85 -3.48 -23.15
CA ALA A 232 -22.31 -4.87 -23.35
C ALA A 232 -22.83 -5.56 -22.08
N GLY A 233 -22.73 -4.91 -20.92
CA GLY A 233 -23.16 -5.41 -19.61
C GLY A 233 -22.13 -6.28 -18.90
N GLU A 234 -22.41 -6.61 -17.63
CA GLU A 234 -21.52 -7.35 -16.71
C GLU A 234 -21.46 -8.86 -17.05
N ARG A 235 -20.86 -9.22 -18.18
CA ARG A 235 -20.59 -10.63 -18.53
C ARG A 235 -19.29 -11.11 -17.87
N PRO A 236 -19.21 -12.35 -17.36
CA PRO A 236 -18.04 -12.85 -16.64
C PRO A 236 -16.75 -12.78 -17.46
N ALA A 237 -16.82 -13.03 -18.76
CA ALA A 237 -15.68 -12.91 -19.67
C ALA A 237 -15.18 -11.46 -19.79
N LEU A 238 -16.08 -10.48 -19.85
CA LEU A 238 -15.71 -9.05 -19.91
C LEU A 238 -15.15 -8.55 -18.57
N VAL A 239 -15.73 -9.03 -17.46
CA VAL A 239 -15.21 -8.77 -16.11
C VAL A 239 -13.79 -9.33 -15.97
N ALA A 240 -13.57 -10.59 -16.37
CA ALA A 240 -12.25 -11.22 -16.36
C ALA A 240 -11.25 -10.44 -17.23
N LEU A 241 -11.65 -10.05 -18.45
CA LEU A 241 -10.81 -9.26 -19.35
C LEU A 241 -10.45 -7.91 -18.75
N PHE A 242 -11.41 -7.21 -18.14
CA PHE A 242 -11.20 -5.92 -17.50
C PHE A 242 -10.20 -6.00 -16.34
N PHE A 243 -10.41 -6.93 -15.40
CA PHE A 243 -9.48 -7.12 -14.28
C PHE A 243 -8.10 -7.59 -14.75
N ALA A 244 -8.04 -8.49 -15.74
CA ALA A 244 -6.77 -8.95 -16.30
C ALA A 244 -6.01 -7.82 -17.02
N ALA A 245 -6.70 -6.95 -17.77
CA ALA A 245 -6.10 -5.81 -18.43
C ALA A 245 -5.52 -4.80 -17.43
N VAL A 246 -6.27 -4.48 -16.37
CA VAL A 246 -5.80 -3.63 -15.27
C VAL A 246 -4.60 -4.28 -14.56
N ALA A 247 -4.69 -5.56 -14.23
CA ALA A 247 -3.61 -6.30 -13.57
C ALA A 247 -2.34 -6.30 -14.42
N ALA A 248 -2.45 -6.60 -15.72
CA ALA A 248 -1.32 -6.63 -16.64
C ALA A 248 -0.67 -5.26 -16.78
N ALA A 249 -1.46 -4.20 -16.95
CA ALA A 249 -0.97 -2.82 -17.04
C ALA A 249 -0.17 -2.41 -15.79
N ILE A 250 -0.73 -2.63 -14.61
CA ILE A 250 -0.05 -2.32 -13.34
C ILE A 250 1.21 -3.19 -13.18
N THR A 251 1.12 -4.49 -13.49
CA THR A 251 2.25 -5.42 -13.36
C THR A 251 3.43 -5.03 -14.23
N LEU A 252 3.18 -4.72 -15.50
CA LEU A 252 4.21 -4.28 -16.42
C LEU A 252 4.87 -2.99 -15.95
N GLN A 253 4.09 -2.05 -15.42
CA GLN A 253 4.62 -0.76 -14.98
C GLN A 253 5.45 -0.88 -13.69
N VAL A 254 4.95 -1.61 -12.70
CA VAL A 254 5.64 -1.77 -11.41
C VAL A 254 6.87 -2.67 -11.54
N LEU A 255 6.76 -3.74 -12.33
CA LEU A 255 7.86 -4.69 -12.52
C LEU A 255 8.76 -4.34 -13.71
N ASN A 256 8.64 -3.15 -14.32
CA ASN A 256 9.44 -2.79 -15.49
C ASN A 256 10.95 -2.93 -15.24
N ALA A 257 11.45 -2.32 -14.15
CA ALA A 257 12.87 -2.40 -13.78
C ALA A 257 13.35 -3.84 -13.47
N PRO A 258 12.66 -4.64 -12.63
CA PRO A 258 13.09 -6.01 -12.38
C PRO A 258 12.94 -6.94 -13.59
N LEU A 259 11.91 -6.76 -14.43
CA LEU A 259 11.75 -7.52 -15.68
C LEU A 259 12.88 -7.21 -16.66
N GLN A 260 13.25 -5.94 -16.80
CA GLN A 260 14.40 -5.55 -17.62
C GLN A 260 15.70 -6.14 -17.08
N ALA A 261 15.94 -6.11 -15.76
CA ALA A 261 17.12 -6.74 -15.17
C ALA A 261 17.14 -8.26 -15.39
N GLY A 262 15.99 -8.93 -15.34
CA GLY A 262 15.85 -10.35 -15.67
C GLY A 262 16.11 -10.63 -17.16
N ALA A 263 15.56 -9.81 -18.04
CA ALA A 263 15.77 -9.90 -19.48
C ALA A 263 17.24 -9.65 -19.85
N ASP A 264 17.88 -8.65 -19.23
CA ASP A 264 19.30 -8.37 -19.40
C ASP A 264 20.14 -9.57 -18.91
N ARG A 265 19.80 -10.19 -17.77
CA ARG A 265 20.49 -11.41 -17.29
C ARG A 265 20.33 -12.60 -18.22
N LEU A 266 19.17 -12.77 -18.85
CA LEU A 266 18.92 -13.85 -19.80
C LEU A 266 19.61 -13.60 -21.14
N ALA A 267 19.53 -12.37 -21.65
CA ALA A 267 20.14 -11.97 -22.92
C ALA A 267 21.68 -11.95 -22.83
N PHE A 268 22.22 -11.53 -21.69
CA PHE A 268 23.67 -11.45 -21.45
C PHE A 268 24.16 -12.55 -20.51
N ALA A 269 23.46 -13.69 -20.41
CA ALA A 269 23.89 -14.83 -19.60
C ALA A 269 25.30 -15.32 -19.97
N SER A 270 25.72 -15.07 -21.21
CA SER A 270 27.03 -15.43 -21.75
C SER A 270 28.13 -14.38 -21.49
N ASP A 271 27.78 -13.16 -21.07
CA ASP A 271 28.76 -12.09 -20.77
C ASP A 271 28.39 -11.27 -19.51
N PRO A 272 28.88 -11.71 -18.33
CA PRO A 272 28.59 -11.05 -17.05
C PRO A 272 29.15 -9.62 -16.94
N ARG A 273 30.20 -9.28 -17.70
CA ARG A 273 30.85 -7.96 -17.63
C ARG A 273 30.00 -6.89 -18.29
N LEU A 274 29.35 -7.23 -19.40
CA LEU A 274 28.38 -6.37 -20.09
C LEU A 274 27.12 -6.10 -19.25
N CYS A 275 26.65 -7.11 -18.51
CA CYS A 275 25.51 -6.95 -17.60
C CYS A 275 25.86 -6.01 -16.43
N ALA A 276 27.06 -6.14 -15.84
CA ALA A 276 27.53 -5.26 -14.78
C ALA A 276 27.67 -3.80 -15.25
N ALA A 277 28.27 -3.59 -16.42
CA ALA A 277 28.43 -2.25 -17.00
C ALA A 277 27.08 -1.57 -17.30
N ARG A 278 26.07 -2.32 -17.77
CA ARG A 278 24.72 -1.75 -17.99
C ARG A 278 24.01 -1.37 -16.70
N VAL A 279 24.12 -2.21 -15.66
CA VAL A 279 23.54 -1.90 -14.35
C VAL A 279 24.18 -0.65 -13.77
N GLU A 280 25.51 -0.52 -13.87
CA GLU A 280 26.25 0.66 -13.44
C GLU A 280 25.81 1.92 -14.22
N LEU A 281 25.78 1.85 -15.56
CA LEU A 281 25.38 2.98 -16.40
C LEU A 281 23.94 3.44 -16.12
N ARG A 282 23.02 2.48 -15.88
CA ARG A 282 21.64 2.79 -15.51
C ARG A 282 21.56 3.42 -14.11
N SER A 283 22.30 2.89 -13.14
CA SER A 283 22.35 3.47 -11.79
C SER A 283 22.91 4.89 -11.78
N ALA A 284 23.94 5.15 -12.60
CA ALA A 284 24.51 6.47 -12.78
C ALA A 284 23.52 7.43 -13.46
N ASN A 285 22.81 6.96 -14.49
CA ASN A 285 21.78 7.75 -15.17
C ASN A 285 20.58 8.06 -14.25
N GLU A 286 20.14 7.11 -13.43
CA GLU A 286 19.08 7.33 -12.43
C GLU A 286 19.52 8.30 -11.32
N ALA A 287 20.79 8.23 -10.88
CA ALA A 287 21.35 9.18 -9.94
C ALA A 287 21.44 10.59 -10.55
N LEU A 288 21.83 10.71 -11.82
CA LEU A 288 21.84 11.97 -12.56
C LEU A 288 20.43 12.54 -12.75
N LEU A 289 19.46 11.71 -13.15
CA LEU A 289 18.06 12.12 -13.28
C LEU A 289 17.47 12.57 -11.94
N ARG A 290 17.78 11.87 -10.83
CA ARG A 290 17.40 12.29 -9.47
C ARG A 290 18.03 13.63 -9.10
N GLY A 291 19.34 13.78 -9.29
CA GLY A 291 20.04 15.02 -9.00
C GLY A 291 19.53 16.21 -9.83
N ALA A 292 19.25 16.00 -11.11
CA ALA A 292 18.66 17.01 -11.98
C ALA A 292 17.25 17.41 -11.52
N ASN A 293 16.42 16.45 -11.13
CA ASN A 293 15.06 16.71 -10.66
C ASN A 293 15.06 17.45 -9.30
N GLU A 294 15.96 17.09 -8.39
CA GLU A 294 16.15 17.82 -7.13
C GLU A 294 16.65 19.26 -7.36
N ALA A 295 17.59 19.46 -8.27
CA ALA A 295 18.08 20.78 -8.62
C ALA A 295 16.97 21.65 -9.24
N LEU A 296 16.14 21.07 -10.11
CA LEU A 296 15.00 21.75 -10.73
C LEU A 296 13.94 22.14 -9.69
N LEU A 297 13.64 21.25 -8.74
CA LEU A 297 12.71 21.53 -7.64
C LEU A 297 13.23 22.62 -6.70
N ARG A 298 14.53 22.62 -6.36
CA ARG A 298 15.15 23.69 -5.56
C ARG A 298 15.09 25.03 -6.29
N GLY A 299 15.46 25.07 -7.57
CA GLY A 299 15.40 26.29 -8.37
C GLY A 299 13.97 26.85 -8.51
N ALA A 300 12.97 25.98 -8.69
CA ALA A 300 11.57 26.39 -8.73
C ALA A 300 11.10 26.95 -7.37
N ASN A 301 11.52 26.35 -6.26
CA ASN A 301 11.15 26.81 -4.93
C ASN A 301 11.81 28.16 -4.58
N GLU A 302 13.08 28.35 -4.93
CA GLU A 302 13.78 29.63 -4.78
C GLU A 302 13.15 30.74 -5.62
N ALA A 303 12.71 30.44 -6.85
CA ALA A 303 12.01 31.40 -7.69
C ALA A 303 10.63 31.81 -7.13
N LEU A 304 9.90 30.86 -6.53
CA LEU A 304 8.62 31.15 -5.85
C LEU A 304 8.84 32.00 -4.58
N LEU A 305 9.88 31.69 -3.80
CA LEU A 305 10.26 32.49 -2.62
C LEU A 305 10.69 33.90 -3.02
N ARG A 306 11.44 34.06 -4.11
CA ARG A 306 11.83 35.38 -4.63
C ARG A 306 10.61 36.18 -5.07
N LYS A 307 9.70 35.58 -5.85
CA LYS A 307 8.44 36.24 -6.25
C LYS A 307 7.55 36.59 -5.05
N ALA A 308 7.47 35.72 -4.03
CA ALA A 308 6.73 36.01 -2.81
C ALA A 308 7.35 37.17 -2.02
N SER A 309 8.69 37.22 -1.93
CA SER A 309 9.41 38.33 -1.32
C SER A 309 9.21 39.64 -2.08
N GLU A 310 9.29 39.62 -3.41
CA GLU A 310 9.04 40.79 -4.27
C GLU A 310 7.59 41.27 -4.13
N ALA A 311 6.62 40.36 -4.09
CA ALA A 311 5.20 40.71 -3.89
C ALA A 311 4.95 41.32 -2.49
N LEU A 312 5.64 40.84 -1.45
CA LEU A 312 5.53 41.39 -0.09
C LEU A 312 6.21 42.75 0.04
N LEU A 313 7.37 42.94 -0.60
CA LEU A 313 8.07 44.22 -0.65
C LEU A 313 7.29 45.25 -1.48
N GLY A 314 6.72 44.86 -2.62
CA GLY A 314 5.85 45.72 -3.42
C GLY A 314 4.57 46.13 -2.69
N LYS A 315 4.02 45.26 -1.83
CA LYS A 315 2.86 45.59 -0.98
C LYS A 315 3.21 46.53 0.18
N ALA A 316 4.47 46.54 0.64
CA ALA A 316 4.94 47.43 1.70
C ALA A 316 5.17 48.87 1.18
N ASP A 317 5.51 49.01 -0.10
CA ASP A 317 5.68 50.32 -0.77
C ASP A 317 4.35 51.01 -1.11
N GLU A 318 3.24 50.25 -1.20
CA GLU A 318 1.91 50.82 -1.49
C GLU A 318 1.12 51.29 -0.26
N THR A 319 1.69 51.25 0.95
CA THR A 319 1.10 51.92 2.13
C THR A 319 1.58 53.37 2.22
N PRO A 320 0.78 54.40 1.85
CA PRO A 320 1.21 55.78 1.97
C PRO A 320 1.21 56.18 3.44
N LEU A 321 2.34 56.71 3.91
CA LEU A 321 2.50 57.45 5.16
C LEU A 321 1.45 58.58 5.26
N ARG A 322 0.28 58.27 5.82
CA ARG A 322 -0.70 59.28 6.27
C ARG A 322 -0.41 59.64 7.74
N ARG A 323 0.71 60.33 7.99
CA ARG A 323 0.85 61.24 9.16
C ARG A 323 0.24 62.57 8.69
N GLY A 324 -0.88 63.07 9.21
CA GLY A 324 -1.11 63.34 10.62
C GLY A 324 -0.47 64.67 10.96
N ASP A 325 -0.94 65.76 10.32
CA ASP A 325 -0.49 67.13 10.56
C ASP A 325 -1.54 67.82 11.44
N ASP A 326 -1.31 67.78 12.74
CA ASP A 326 -2.04 68.54 13.75
C ASP A 326 -1.00 69.31 14.57
N SER A 327 -0.82 70.59 14.27
CA SER A 327 -0.15 71.53 15.18
C SER A 327 -0.75 72.92 15.09
N GLY A 328 -1.89 73.08 15.74
CA GLY A 328 -2.36 74.38 16.25
C GLY A 328 -1.87 74.58 17.69
N LEU A 329 -0.81 75.37 17.86
CA LEU A 329 -0.43 76.05 19.12
C LEU A 329 -1.43 77.20 19.43
N PRO A 330 -1.45 77.87 20.62
CA PRO A 330 -0.33 78.05 21.55
C PRO A 330 -0.62 78.11 23.08
N THR A 331 0.46 77.95 23.85
CA THR A 331 0.89 78.64 25.11
C THR A 331 -0.09 78.90 26.26
N VAL A 332 0.36 78.62 27.49
CA VAL A 332 0.82 79.62 28.50
C VAL A 332 1.31 78.84 29.73
N GLY A 333 2.45 79.26 30.28
CA GLY A 333 3.07 78.61 31.43
C GLY A 333 2.63 79.15 32.79
N ARG A 334 2.71 78.29 33.80
CA ARG A 334 3.51 78.46 35.02
C ARG A 334 3.53 77.13 35.77
#